data_AF-A0A916BY65-F1
#
_entry.id   AF-A0A916BY65-F1
#
_cell.length_a   1.000
_cell.length_b   1.000
_cell.length_c   1.000
_cell.angle_alpha   90.00
_cell.angle_beta   90.00
_cell.angle_gamma   90.00
#
_symmetry.space_group_name_H-M   'P 1'
#
loop_
_entity.id
_entity.type
_entity.pdbx_description
1 polymer ?
#
loop_
_entity_poly.entity_id
_entity_poly.type
_entity_poly.pdbx_seq_one_letter_code
_entity_poly.pdbx_strand_id
1 'polypeptide(L)'
;MSYHTLFSHHNLALLNDWLAETGELYVDVHLPHSGGSSTPYFIRTLSELKELVSQQTWPEIVFSIFHYRQYPLRGIADEHLLAQALQQISDGHWYRLVSLDDFYPSPCTFFGSGNSHIELQNDFSEVLGQSIGIGQDPLDVYDNAWFHSHPNEVFLLSATRNLSVTKNQNYHRGFDDYPGKYQTLIDMWQK
;
A
#
# COMPACT_ATOMS: atom_id res chain seq x y z
N MET A 1 -11.29 7.39 17.94
CA MET A 1 -10.28 6.42 18.44
C MET A 1 -8.92 6.92 17.98
N SER A 2 -7.88 6.82 18.80
CA SER A 2 -6.56 7.34 18.43
C SER A 2 -5.75 6.26 17.72
N TYR A 3 -5.94 6.09 16.40
CA TYR A 3 -5.38 4.93 15.70
C TYR A 3 -3.85 4.88 15.68
N HIS A 4 -3.17 6.03 15.81
CA HIS A 4 -1.71 6.07 15.86
C HIS A 4 -1.14 5.31 17.07
N THR A 5 -1.88 5.16 18.17
CA THR A 5 -1.43 4.40 19.35
C THR A 5 -1.49 2.89 19.12
N LEU A 6 -2.10 2.45 18.01
CA LEU A 6 -2.17 1.03 17.68
C LEU A 6 -0.88 0.51 17.07
N PHE A 7 0.03 1.37 16.59
CA PHE A 7 1.33 0.95 16.06
C PHE A 7 2.33 0.78 17.21
N SER A 8 2.92 -0.41 17.36
CA SER A 8 3.99 -0.64 18.33
C SER A 8 5.32 -0.10 17.80
N HIS A 9 6.31 0.10 18.67
CA HIS A 9 7.65 0.49 18.24
C HIS A 9 8.27 -0.49 17.23
N HIS A 10 8.03 -1.80 17.40
CA HIS A 10 8.44 -2.80 16.40
C HIS A 10 7.76 -2.59 15.05
N ASN A 11 6.46 -2.25 15.03
CA ASN A 11 5.77 -2.00 13.77
C ASN A 11 6.34 -0.75 13.08
N LEU A 12 6.61 0.32 13.82
CA LEU A 12 7.21 1.53 13.27
C LEU A 12 8.61 1.26 12.71
N ALA A 13 9.42 0.51 13.45
CA ALA A 13 10.76 0.14 13.00
C ALA A 13 10.74 -0.73 11.73
N LEU A 14 9.83 -1.69 11.65
CA LEU A 14 9.62 -2.53 10.46
C LEU A 14 9.25 -1.67 9.25
N LEU A 15 8.22 -0.84 9.37
CA LEU A 15 7.73 -0.01 8.27
C LEU A 15 8.77 1.02 7.82
N ASN A 16 9.59 1.51 8.75
CA ASN A 16 10.73 2.38 8.43
C ASN A 16 11.78 1.67 7.59
N ASP A 17 12.11 0.43 7.95
CA ASP A 17 13.09 -0.36 7.21
C ASP A 17 12.56 -0.72 5.82
N TRP A 18 11.27 -1.07 5.70
CA TRP A 18 10.62 -1.28 4.41
C TRP A 18 10.67 -0.01 3.54
N LEU A 19 10.30 1.15 4.09
CA LEU A 19 10.43 2.43 3.37
C LEU A 19 11.86 2.73 2.95
N ALA A 20 12.85 2.43 3.78
CA ALA A 20 14.26 2.65 3.44
C ALA A 20 14.72 1.70 2.31
N GLU A 21 14.19 0.48 2.25
CA GLU A 21 14.49 -0.51 1.21
C GLU A 21 13.82 -0.16 -0.12
N THR A 22 12.54 0.18 -0.11
CA THR A 22 11.73 0.33 -1.33
C THR A 22 11.56 1.77 -1.76
N GLY A 23 11.75 2.74 -0.89
CA GLY A 23 11.49 4.16 -1.11
C GLY A 23 10.01 4.57 -1.07
N GLU A 24 9.09 3.61 -1.01
CA GLU A 24 7.65 3.84 -0.92
C GLU A 24 6.90 2.63 -0.33
N LEU A 25 5.76 2.88 0.29
CA LEU A 25 4.79 1.86 0.70
C LEU A 25 3.48 2.09 -0.02
N TYR A 26 2.85 1.00 -0.45
CA TYR A 26 1.44 1.01 -0.84
C TYR A 26 0.59 0.70 0.40
N VAL A 27 -0.29 1.63 0.76
CA VAL A 27 -1.14 1.55 1.94
C VAL A 27 -2.59 1.57 1.51
N ASP A 28 -3.28 0.46 1.75
CA ASP A 28 -4.72 0.39 1.58
C ASP A 28 -5.44 0.66 2.91
N VAL A 29 -6.42 1.58 2.87
CA VAL A 29 -7.29 1.90 4.00
C VAL A 29 -8.70 1.42 3.68
N HIS A 30 -9.12 0.35 4.34
CA HIS A 30 -10.48 -0.15 4.26
C HIS A 30 -11.29 0.27 5.50
N LEU A 31 -12.51 0.76 5.26
CA LEU A 31 -13.45 1.20 6.29
C LEU A 31 -14.63 0.22 6.33
N PRO A 32 -14.60 -0.81 7.21
CA PRO A 32 -15.67 -1.80 7.30
C PRO A 32 -17.05 -1.15 7.48
N HIS A 33 -18.04 -1.71 6.78
CA HIS A 33 -19.44 -1.26 6.82
C HIS A 33 -19.68 0.21 6.41
N SER A 34 -18.72 0.85 5.74
CA SER A 34 -18.92 2.19 5.15
C SER A 34 -19.78 2.16 3.88
N GLY A 35 -19.94 0.99 3.26
CA GLY A 35 -20.57 0.84 1.93
C GLY A 35 -19.66 1.26 0.77
N GLY A 36 -18.44 1.72 1.04
CA GLY A 36 -17.43 2.08 0.05
C GLY A 36 -16.37 0.99 -0.17
N SER A 37 -15.60 1.17 -1.25
CA SER A 37 -14.35 0.43 -1.48
C SER A 37 -13.26 0.90 -0.52
N SER A 38 -12.14 0.19 -0.49
CA SER A 38 -10.94 0.69 0.16
C SER A 38 -10.36 1.90 -0.57
N THR A 39 -9.52 2.67 0.13
CA THR A 39 -8.84 3.85 -0.41
C THR A 39 -7.32 3.65 -0.31
N PRO A 40 -6.64 3.46 -1.44
CA PRO A 40 -5.20 3.25 -1.46
C PRO A 40 -4.40 4.55 -1.57
N TYR A 41 -3.20 4.52 -1.00
CA TYR A 41 -2.24 5.62 -0.98
C TYR A 41 -0.82 5.11 -1.23
N PHE A 42 -0.02 5.86 -1.98
CA PHE A 42 1.43 5.74 -1.95
C PHE A 42 2.02 6.68 -0.90
N ILE A 43 2.84 6.10 -0.02
CA ILE A 43 3.48 6.79 1.09
C ILE A 43 4.99 6.68 0.96
N ARG A 44 5.72 7.77 1.14
CA ARG A 44 7.20 7.84 1.05
C ARG A 44 7.86 8.14 2.39
N THR A 45 7.09 8.56 3.40
CA THR A 45 7.63 8.80 4.74
C THR A 45 6.71 8.28 5.84
N LEU A 46 7.26 7.94 7.01
CA LEU A 46 6.42 7.59 8.15
C LEU A 46 5.64 8.77 8.73
N SER A 47 6.05 10.01 8.46
CA SER A 47 5.25 11.18 8.83
C SER A 47 3.96 11.26 8.03
N GLU A 48 4.00 10.96 6.73
CA GLU A 48 2.80 10.83 5.89
C GLU A 48 1.89 9.69 6.37
N LEU A 49 2.44 8.51 6.70
CA LEU A 49 1.64 7.43 7.29
C LEU A 49 0.98 7.84 8.61
N LYS A 50 1.72 8.54 9.48
CA LYS A 50 1.18 9.04 10.74
C LYS A 50 0.02 10.00 10.50
N GLU A 51 0.18 10.93 9.57
CA GLU A 51 -0.85 11.89 9.22
C GLU A 51 -2.10 11.17 8.69
N LEU A 52 -1.92 10.23 7.73
CA LEU A 52 -2.99 9.40 7.20
C LEU A 52 -3.75 8.70 8.33
N VAL A 53 -3.06 8.02 9.25
CA VAL A 53 -3.65 7.30 10.38
C VAL A 53 -4.38 8.25 11.34
N SER A 54 -3.82 9.45 11.56
CA SER A 54 -4.35 10.42 12.53
C SER A 54 -5.62 11.12 12.04
N GLN A 55 -5.81 11.20 10.72
CA GLN A 55 -7.02 11.73 10.09
C GLN A 55 -8.21 10.76 10.14
N GLN A 56 -7.99 9.49 10.49
CA GLN A 56 -9.05 8.48 10.47
C GLN A 56 -9.98 8.60 11.69
N THR A 57 -11.26 8.82 11.42
CA THR A 57 -12.30 8.95 12.45
C THR A 57 -13.35 7.84 12.42
N TRP A 58 -13.32 6.95 11.42
CA TRP A 58 -14.29 5.86 11.31
C TRP A 58 -14.19 4.91 12.53
N PRO A 59 -15.27 4.31 13.03
CA PRO A 59 -15.22 3.42 14.19
C PRO A 59 -14.47 2.10 13.98
N GLU A 60 -14.24 1.73 12.72
CA GLU A 60 -13.55 0.51 12.32
C GLU A 60 -12.54 0.86 11.26
N ILE A 61 -11.41 0.16 11.21
CA ILE A 61 -10.44 0.41 10.17
C ILE A 61 -9.57 -0.80 9.95
N VAL A 62 -9.21 -1.04 8.70
CA VAL A 62 -8.20 -2.00 8.31
C VAL A 62 -7.16 -1.27 7.49
N PHE A 63 -5.92 -1.34 7.95
CA PHE A 63 -4.75 -0.92 7.18
C PHE A 63 -4.04 -2.16 6.66
N SER A 64 -3.84 -2.21 5.34
CA SER A 64 -2.97 -3.19 4.69
C SER A 64 -1.80 -2.45 4.06
N ILE A 65 -0.60 -2.63 4.61
CA ILE A 65 0.61 -1.93 4.19
C ILE A 65 1.55 -2.94 3.53
N PHE A 66 1.83 -2.77 2.25
CA PHE A 66 2.62 -3.71 1.47
C PHE A 66 4.09 -3.32 1.45
N HIS A 67 4.96 -4.29 1.69
CA HIS A 67 6.40 -4.10 1.73
C HIS A 67 6.94 -3.76 0.34
N TYR A 68 6.79 -4.66 -0.62
CA TYR A 68 7.36 -4.48 -1.95
C TYR A 68 6.56 -3.46 -2.76
N ARG A 69 7.24 -2.82 -3.72
CA ARG A 69 6.62 -1.89 -4.66
C ARG A 69 5.50 -2.58 -5.42
N GLN A 70 4.29 -2.07 -5.26
CA GLN A 70 3.13 -2.49 -6.04
C GLN A 70 3.20 -1.83 -7.43
N TYR A 71 2.55 -2.45 -8.42
CA TYR A 71 2.56 -2.00 -9.81
C TYR A 71 3.99 -1.90 -10.38
N PRO A 72 4.70 -3.03 -10.52
CA PRO A 72 6.14 -3.06 -10.75
C PRO A 72 6.58 -2.57 -12.13
N LEU A 73 5.71 -2.58 -13.14
CA LEU A 73 5.98 -2.00 -14.45
C LEU A 73 5.70 -0.51 -14.39
N ARG A 74 6.75 0.31 -14.47
CA ARG A 74 6.66 1.74 -14.17
C ARG A 74 7.40 2.56 -15.20
N GLY A 75 6.82 3.69 -15.59
CA GLY A 75 7.47 4.60 -16.53
C GLY A 75 6.51 5.64 -17.08
N ILE A 76 6.97 6.31 -18.14
CA ILE A 76 6.08 7.13 -18.97
C ILE A 76 5.27 6.17 -19.86
N ALA A 77 3.98 6.44 -20.01
CA ALA A 77 3.09 5.70 -20.89
C ALA A 77 3.49 5.94 -22.37
N ASP A 78 4.41 5.13 -22.86
CA ASP A 78 4.90 5.11 -24.23
C ASP A 78 4.82 3.70 -24.85
N GLU A 79 5.15 3.58 -26.12
CA GLU A 79 5.11 2.30 -26.84
C GLU A 79 6.02 1.23 -26.20
N HIS A 80 7.13 1.64 -25.59
CA HIS A 80 8.06 0.71 -24.95
C HIS A 80 7.48 0.13 -23.67
N LEU A 81 6.89 0.96 -22.80
CA LEU A 81 6.23 0.48 -21.58
C LEU A 81 5.02 -0.40 -21.92
N LEU A 82 4.23 -0.04 -22.94
CA LEU A 82 3.12 -0.88 -23.40
C LEU A 82 3.61 -2.25 -23.91
N ALA A 83 4.66 -2.26 -24.73
CA ALA A 83 5.25 -3.51 -25.23
C ALA A 83 5.76 -4.40 -24.08
N GLN A 84 6.40 -3.80 -23.07
CA GLN A 84 6.80 -4.52 -21.86
C GLN A 84 5.62 -5.09 -21.08
N ALA A 85 4.53 -4.32 -20.94
CA ALA A 85 3.32 -4.78 -20.24
C ALA A 85 2.65 -5.95 -20.96
N LEU A 86 2.46 -5.86 -22.27
CA LEU A 86 1.88 -6.93 -23.09
C LEU A 86 2.75 -8.21 -23.10
N GLN A 87 4.07 -8.06 -22.95
CA GLN A 87 4.98 -9.20 -22.86
C GLN A 87 4.93 -9.88 -21.47
N GLN A 88 4.81 -9.11 -20.39
CA GLN A 88 4.93 -9.63 -19.02
C GLN A 88 3.60 -10.06 -18.40
N ILE A 89 2.50 -9.43 -18.79
CA ILE A 89 1.15 -9.76 -18.33
C ILE A 89 0.51 -10.61 -19.41
N SER A 90 0.35 -11.92 -19.19
CA SER A 90 -0.28 -12.77 -20.19
C SER A 90 -1.77 -12.43 -20.33
N ASP A 91 -2.29 -12.50 -21.56
CA ASP A 91 -3.72 -12.33 -21.84
C ASP A 91 -4.58 -13.25 -20.95
N GLY A 92 -5.68 -12.72 -20.42
CA GLY A 92 -6.52 -13.37 -19.41
C GLY A 92 -6.12 -13.07 -17.95
N HIS A 93 -4.97 -12.45 -17.67
CA HIS A 93 -4.60 -12.03 -16.31
C HIS A 93 -4.99 -10.59 -16.03
N TRP A 94 -5.49 -10.36 -14.81
CA TRP A 94 -5.90 -9.05 -14.35
C TRP A 94 -4.73 -8.07 -14.28
N TYR A 95 -4.96 -6.86 -14.79
CA TYR A 95 -4.08 -5.71 -14.66
C TYR A 95 -4.87 -4.51 -14.11
N ARG A 96 -4.12 -3.53 -13.63
CA ARG A 96 -4.60 -2.21 -13.25
C ARG A 96 -3.53 -1.17 -13.55
N LEU A 97 -3.95 -0.02 -14.07
CA LEU A 97 -3.13 1.16 -14.35
C LEU A 97 -3.32 2.18 -13.23
N VAL A 98 -2.22 2.66 -12.66
CA VAL A 98 -2.23 3.63 -11.55
C VAL A 98 -1.32 4.80 -11.87
N SER A 99 -1.70 6.01 -11.44
CA SER A 99 -0.84 7.19 -11.47
C SER A 99 0.35 7.02 -10.54
N LEU A 100 1.56 7.39 -11.01
CA LEU A 100 2.76 7.47 -10.17
C LEU A 100 3.03 8.88 -9.65
N ASP A 101 2.24 9.86 -10.09
CA ASP A 101 2.37 11.25 -9.64
C ASP A 101 1.53 11.52 -8.38
N ASP A 102 0.61 10.60 -8.05
CA ASP A 102 -0.23 10.68 -6.85
C ASP A 102 0.47 10.05 -5.63
N PHE A 103 0.94 10.91 -4.73
CA PHE A 103 1.41 10.54 -3.40
C PHE A 103 0.51 11.17 -2.34
N TYR A 104 0.50 10.59 -1.13
CA TYR A 104 -0.17 11.18 0.02
C TYR A 104 0.16 12.69 0.13
N PRO A 105 -0.84 13.58 0.29
CA PRO A 105 -2.20 13.34 0.77
C PRO A 105 -3.22 12.88 -0.28
N SER A 106 -2.86 12.81 -1.57
CA SER A 106 -3.77 12.34 -2.60
C SER A 106 -3.89 10.81 -2.57
N PRO A 107 -5.11 10.24 -2.64
CA PRO A 107 -5.28 8.81 -2.89
C PRO A 107 -4.79 8.46 -4.30
N CYS A 108 -4.48 7.18 -4.53
CA CYS A 108 -4.05 6.73 -5.85
C CYS A 108 -5.17 6.92 -6.89
N THR A 109 -4.86 7.55 -8.02
CA THR A 109 -5.75 7.57 -9.18
C THR A 109 -5.53 6.32 -10.02
N PHE A 110 -6.62 5.63 -10.35
CA PHE A 110 -6.60 4.49 -11.26
C PHE A 110 -7.18 4.89 -12.61
N PHE A 111 -6.49 4.51 -13.68
CA PHE A 111 -6.89 4.86 -15.04
C PHE A 111 -7.67 3.77 -15.74
N GLY A 112 -7.46 2.52 -15.33
CA GLY A 112 -8.10 1.38 -15.98
C GLY A 112 -7.71 0.08 -15.31
N SER A 113 -8.52 -0.94 -15.57
CA SER A 113 -8.29 -2.30 -15.12
C SER A 113 -9.09 -3.24 -16.00
N GLY A 114 -8.50 -4.39 -16.30
CA GLY A 114 -9.12 -5.41 -17.14
C GLY A 114 -8.32 -6.69 -17.04
N ASN A 115 -8.63 -7.66 -17.89
CA ASN A 115 -7.87 -8.90 -17.94
C ASN A 115 -7.52 -9.33 -19.37
N SER A 116 -7.79 -8.50 -20.36
CA SER A 116 -7.39 -8.73 -21.74
C SER A 116 -6.35 -7.73 -22.23
N HIS A 117 -5.54 -8.14 -23.20
CA HIS A 117 -4.61 -7.26 -23.90
C HIS A 117 -5.32 -6.14 -24.66
N ILE A 118 -6.52 -6.39 -25.18
CA ILE A 118 -7.31 -5.37 -25.88
C ILE A 118 -7.74 -4.27 -24.92
N GLU A 119 -8.24 -4.62 -23.72
CA GLU A 119 -8.56 -3.64 -22.69
C GLU A 119 -7.30 -2.88 -22.26
N LEU A 120 -6.19 -3.58 -22.03
CA LEU A 120 -4.92 -2.94 -21.63
C LEU A 120 -4.49 -1.90 -22.66
N GLN A 121 -4.55 -2.22 -23.96
CA GLN A 121 -4.22 -1.28 -25.03
C GLN A 121 -5.17 -0.08 -25.06
N ASN A 122 -6.47 -0.30 -24.85
CA ASN A 122 -7.47 0.77 -24.83
C ASN A 122 -7.23 1.71 -23.64
N ASP A 123 -7.12 1.18 -22.42
CA ASP A 123 -6.86 1.96 -21.22
C ASP A 123 -5.52 2.71 -21.32
N PHE A 124 -4.48 2.05 -21.86
CA PHE A 124 -3.16 2.67 -22.04
C PHE A 124 -3.20 3.85 -23.01
N SER A 125 -4.06 3.80 -24.04
CA SER A 125 -4.21 4.87 -25.02
C SER A 125 -4.74 6.17 -24.40
N GLU A 126 -5.50 6.08 -23.30
CA GLU A 126 -6.04 7.23 -22.59
C GLU A 126 -5.00 7.94 -21.71
N VAL A 127 -3.88 7.27 -21.42
CA VAL A 127 -2.84 7.76 -20.49
C VAL A 127 -1.51 8.07 -21.14
N LEU A 128 -1.43 8.10 -22.47
CA LEU A 128 -0.18 8.36 -23.20
C LEU A 128 0.54 9.62 -22.69
N GLY A 129 1.84 9.47 -22.43
CA GLY A 129 2.70 10.53 -21.91
C GLY A 129 2.62 10.77 -20.39
N GLN A 130 1.72 10.11 -19.66
CA GLN A 130 1.62 10.22 -18.19
C GLN A 130 2.57 9.26 -17.48
N SER A 131 2.95 9.56 -16.23
CA SER A 131 3.74 8.63 -15.41
C SER A 131 2.83 7.60 -14.74
N ILE A 132 2.95 6.33 -15.14
CA ILE A 132 2.04 5.25 -14.71
C ILE A 132 2.78 4.04 -14.18
N GLY A 133 2.11 3.34 -13.27
CA GLY A 133 2.44 2.00 -12.80
C GLY A 133 1.42 0.99 -13.35
N ILE A 134 1.89 -0.21 -13.65
CA ILE A 134 1.08 -1.32 -14.17
C ILE A 134 1.38 -2.57 -13.36
N GLY A 135 0.34 -3.29 -12.97
CA GLY A 135 0.44 -4.54 -12.22
C GLY A 135 -0.94 -5.01 -11.79
N GLN A 136 -0.95 -6.01 -10.92
CA GLN A 136 -2.18 -6.52 -10.34
C GLN A 136 -2.47 -5.82 -9.01
N ASP A 137 -3.75 -5.52 -8.74
CA ASP A 137 -4.14 -5.02 -7.42
C ASP A 137 -3.94 -6.13 -6.39
N PRO A 138 -3.12 -5.94 -5.34
CA PRO A 138 -2.86 -6.98 -4.36
C PRO A 138 -4.14 -7.40 -3.60
N LEU A 139 -5.16 -6.55 -3.51
CA LEU A 139 -6.42 -6.87 -2.84
C LEU A 139 -7.33 -7.79 -3.66
N ASP A 140 -7.11 -7.88 -4.98
CA ASP A 140 -7.83 -8.82 -5.86
C ASP A 140 -7.18 -10.22 -5.86
N VAL A 141 -5.90 -10.30 -5.47
CA VAL A 141 -5.12 -11.55 -5.46
C VAL A 141 -5.21 -12.25 -4.11
N TYR A 142 -5.08 -11.47 -3.03
CA TYR A 142 -4.83 -11.98 -1.71
C TYR A 142 -6.01 -11.70 -0.79
N ASP A 143 -6.39 -12.72 -0.03
CA ASP A 143 -7.39 -12.59 1.02
C ASP A 143 -6.74 -12.32 2.38
N ASN A 144 -7.58 -12.10 3.39
CA ASN A 144 -7.13 -11.91 4.75
C ASN A 144 -6.30 -13.10 5.29
N ALA A 145 -6.58 -14.33 4.85
CA ALA A 145 -5.82 -15.50 5.29
C ALA A 145 -4.38 -15.47 4.74
N TRP A 146 -4.21 -15.04 3.50
CA TRP A 146 -2.90 -14.80 2.90
C TRP A 146 -2.16 -13.69 3.67
N PHE A 147 -2.80 -12.56 3.97
CA PHE A 147 -2.17 -11.48 4.74
C PHE A 147 -1.69 -11.94 6.13
N HIS A 148 -2.46 -12.78 6.81
CA HIS A 148 -2.06 -13.32 8.11
C HIS A 148 -0.88 -14.30 8.04
N SER A 149 -0.67 -14.95 6.89
CA SER A 149 0.40 -15.94 6.70
C SER A 149 1.68 -15.35 6.10
N HIS A 150 1.65 -14.12 5.59
CA HIS A 150 2.80 -13.46 4.94
C HIS A 150 3.17 -12.13 5.61
N PRO A 151 3.50 -12.13 6.93
CA PRO A 151 3.80 -10.89 7.65
C PRO A 151 5.03 -10.15 7.07
N ASN A 152 5.97 -10.84 6.42
CA ASN A 152 7.13 -10.18 5.82
C ASN A 152 6.81 -9.43 4.52
N GLU A 153 5.62 -9.62 3.95
CA GLU A 153 5.19 -9.03 2.68
C GLU A 153 4.11 -7.96 2.88
N VAL A 154 3.27 -8.13 3.90
CA VAL A 154 2.22 -7.18 4.25
C VAL A 154 2.16 -7.01 5.76
N PHE A 155 1.99 -5.77 6.21
CA PHE A 155 1.59 -5.48 7.58
C PHE A 155 0.10 -5.19 7.60
N LEU A 156 -0.64 -6.00 8.36
CA LEU A 156 -2.07 -5.87 8.54
C LEU A 156 -2.36 -5.35 9.95
N LEU A 157 -3.18 -4.30 10.05
CA LEU A 157 -3.73 -3.80 11.31
C LEU A 157 -5.23 -3.62 11.13
N SER A 158 -6.03 -4.36 11.92
CA SER A 158 -7.48 -4.22 11.96
C SER A 158 -7.94 -3.78 13.35
N ALA A 159 -8.80 -2.77 13.40
CA ALA A 159 -9.48 -2.32 14.60
C ALA A 159 -11.00 -2.36 14.37
N THR A 160 -11.72 -3.07 15.24
CA THR A 160 -13.16 -3.28 15.12
C THR A 160 -13.97 -2.44 16.11
N ARG A 161 -15.29 -2.37 15.93
CA ARG A 161 -16.22 -1.65 16.83
C ARG A 161 -16.13 -2.09 18.28
N ASN A 162 -15.82 -3.36 18.52
CA ASN A 162 -15.71 -3.91 19.86
C ASN A 162 -14.33 -3.64 20.50
N LEU A 163 -13.57 -2.71 19.93
CA LEU A 163 -12.22 -2.32 20.33
C LEU A 163 -11.22 -3.49 20.25
N SER A 164 -11.55 -4.57 19.53
CA SER A 164 -10.57 -5.60 19.24
C SER A 164 -9.59 -5.06 18.20
N VAL A 165 -8.31 -5.23 18.50
CA VAL A 165 -7.22 -4.86 17.59
C VAL A 165 -6.49 -6.13 17.23
N THR A 166 -6.41 -6.45 15.95
CA THR A 166 -5.65 -7.59 15.42
C THR A 166 -4.54 -7.08 14.50
N LYS A 167 -3.42 -7.79 14.55
CA LYS A 167 -2.29 -7.58 13.64
C LYS A 167 -1.73 -8.91 13.22
N ASN A 168 -1.17 -8.99 12.02
CA ASN A 168 -0.47 -10.20 11.57
C ASN A 168 0.95 -10.32 12.14
N GLN A 169 1.53 -9.24 12.66
CA GLN A 169 2.80 -9.25 13.40
C GLN A 169 2.94 -8.09 14.38
N ASN A 170 3.74 -8.31 15.42
CA ASN A 170 4.11 -7.30 16.42
C ASN A 170 5.60 -7.32 16.77
N TYR A 171 6.39 -8.00 15.94
CA TYR A 171 7.80 -8.27 16.20
C TYR A 171 8.63 -7.83 15.00
N HIS A 172 9.78 -7.22 15.28
CA HIS A 172 10.78 -6.89 14.26
C HIS A 172 12.16 -7.01 14.88
N ARG A 173 12.99 -7.91 14.35
CA ARG A 173 14.33 -8.18 14.89
C ARG A 173 15.23 -6.95 14.82
N GLY A 174 15.11 -6.15 13.76
CA GLY A 174 15.92 -4.93 13.61
C GLY A 174 15.75 -3.97 14.81
N PHE A 175 14.55 -3.91 15.38
CA PHE A 175 14.28 -3.12 16.58
C PHE A 175 14.91 -3.70 17.84
N ASP A 176 14.86 -5.02 18.04
CA ASP A 176 15.50 -5.67 19.21
C ASP A 176 17.01 -5.49 19.21
N ASP A 177 17.63 -5.72 18.04
CA ASP A 177 19.07 -5.69 17.91
C ASP A 177 19.61 -4.25 18.04
N TYR A 178 18.84 -3.26 17.56
CA TYR A 178 19.28 -1.86 17.47
C TYR A 178 18.17 -0.83 17.78
N PRO A 179 17.58 -0.82 18.98
CA PRO A 179 16.42 0.03 19.28
C PRO A 179 16.73 1.53 19.15
N GLY A 180 17.96 1.94 19.49
CA GLY A 180 18.41 3.33 19.40
C GLY A 180 18.38 3.90 17.98
N LYS A 181 18.47 3.07 16.93
CA LYS A 181 18.34 3.49 15.52
C LYS A 181 16.98 4.14 15.25
N TYR A 182 15.94 3.72 15.97
CA TYR A 182 14.56 4.11 15.71
C TYR A 182 14.04 5.16 16.71
N GLN A 183 14.87 5.66 17.63
CA GLN A 183 14.40 6.57 18.68
C GLN A 183 13.80 7.86 18.12
N THR A 184 14.49 8.52 17.18
CA THR A 184 13.98 9.74 16.52
C THR A 184 12.64 9.51 15.85
N LEU A 185 12.46 8.33 15.25
CA LEU A 185 11.20 7.94 14.61
C LEU A 185 10.08 7.76 15.64
N ILE A 186 10.36 7.07 16.73
CA ILE A 186 9.41 6.83 17.82
C ILE A 186 8.97 8.17 18.43
N ASP A 187 9.93 9.06 18.69
CA ASP A 187 9.65 10.39 19.21
C ASP A 187 8.78 11.21 18.24
N MET A 188 9.05 11.11 16.93
CA MET A 188 8.21 11.73 15.90
C MET A 188 6.79 11.17 15.93
N TRP A 189 6.64 9.85 16.09
CA TRP A 189 5.33 9.20 16.09
C TRP A 189 4.48 9.54 17.33
N GLN A 190 5.11 9.71 18.49
CA GLN A 190 4.43 9.96 19.76
C GLN A 190 4.00 11.42 19.98
N LYS A 191 4.66 12.37 19.33
CA LYS A 191 4.37 13.82 19.47
C LYS A 191 3.11 14.25 18.74
#